data_AF-A0A848MYK5-F1
#
_entry.id   AF-A0A848MYK5-F1
#
_cell.length_a   1.000
_cell.length_b   1.000
_cell.length_c   1.000
_cell.angle_alpha   90.00
_cell.angle_beta   90.00
_cell.angle_gamma   90.00
#
_symmetry.space_group_name_H-M   'P 1'
#
loop_
_entity.id
_entity.type
_entity.pdbx_description
1 polymer ?
#
loop_
_entity_poly.entity_id
_entity_poly.type
_entity_poly.pdbx_seq_one_letter_code
_entity_poly.pdbx_strand_id
1 'polypeptide(L)' 'MVMDLSQNLSEQEKKNPNVSFEKVEEIAILNRTKWGTTVELNKVSYNGREAVYDLRNWTPEGEMRKGITLTDQT' A
#
# COMPACT_ATOMS: atom_id res chain seq x y z
N MET A 1 33.89 29.34 8.59
CA MET A 1 33.39 28.21 7.79
C MET A 1 32.27 27.57 8.60
N VAL A 2 31.04 27.99 8.35
CA VAL A 2 29.85 27.38 8.94
C VAL A 2 29.26 26.49 7.86
N MET A 3 29.21 25.18 8.11
CA MET A 3 28.50 24.26 7.22
C MET A 3 27.01 24.41 7.56
N ASP A 4 26.28 25.04 6.66
CA ASP A 4 24.83 25.12 6.71
C ASP A 4 24.26 23.73 6.36
N LEU A 5 23.84 23.01 7.40
CA LEU A 5 23.22 21.69 7.31
C LEU A 5 21.70 21.77 7.03
N SER A 6 21.15 22.95 6.71
CA SER A 6 19.71 23.11 6.43
C SER A 6 19.28 22.60 5.04
N GLN A 7 20.22 22.25 4.16
CA GLN A 7 19.91 21.91 2.77
C GLN A 7 19.58 20.43 2.49
N ASN A 8 19.25 19.60 3.49
CA ASN A 8 18.94 18.19 3.23
C ASN A 8 17.65 17.65 3.86
N LEU A 9 16.58 18.44 3.89
CA LEU A 9 15.25 17.96 4.24
C LEU A 9 14.26 18.00 3.07
N SER A 10 14.72 18.08 1.81
CA SER A 10 13.83 18.21 0.63
C SER A 10 13.75 16.97 -0.28
N GLU A 11 14.41 15.85 0.04
CA GLU A 11 14.41 14.66 -0.83
C GLU A 11 13.60 13.45 -0.33
N GLN A 12 12.96 13.51 0.83
CA GLN A 12 12.15 12.41 1.38
C GLN A 12 10.63 12.56 1.13
N GLU A 13 10.19 13.54 0.34
CA GLU A 13 8.78 13.72 -0.04
C GLU A 13 8.53 13.56 -1.56
N LYS A 14 9.46 12.92 -2.28
CA LYS A 14 9.13 12.45 -3.63
C LYS A 14 8.29 11.17 -3.55
N LYS A 15 7.02 11.34 -3.90
CA LYS A 15 6.17 10.38 -4.64
C LYS A 15 5.25 9.51 -3.79
N ASN A 16 4.08 10.07 -3.46
CA ASN A 16 2.84 9.34 -3.68
C ASN A 16 2.01 10.18 -4.67
N PRO A 17 1.92 9.82 -5.96
CA PRO A 17 0.74 10.24 -6.72
C PRO A 17 -0.45 9.77 -5.89
N ASN A 18 -1.42 10.65 -5.69
CA ASN A 18 -2.60 10.39 -4.87
C ASN A 18 -3.40 9.22 -5.51
N VAL A 19 -3.03 7.97 -5.20
CA VAL A 19 -3.67 6.77 -5.74
C VAL A 19 -4.87 6.50 -4.84
N SER A 20 -6.05 6.79 -5.36
CA SER A 20 -7.30 6.39 -4.72
C SER A 20 -7.47 4.89 -4.87
N PHE A 21 -7.79 4.19 -3.79
CA PHE A 21 -8.08 2.77 -3.83
C PHE A 21 -9.37 2.48 -3.09
N GLU A 22 -10.13 1.50 -3.56
CA GLU A 22 -11.33 1.00 -2.92
C GLU A 22 -11.20 -0.52 -2.75
N LYS A 23 -11.32 -1.00 -1.51
CA LYS A 23 -11.37 -2.44 -1.22
C LYS A 23 -12.78 -2.92 -1.55
N VAL A 24 -12.94 -3.55 -2.72
CA VAL A 24 -14.22 -4.04 -3.23
C VAL A 24 -14.63 -5.33 -2.51
N GLU A 25 -13.66 -6.21 -2.25
CA GLU A 25 -13.92 -7.51 -1.64
C GLU A 25 -12.72 -7.97 -0.80
N GLU A 26 -12.99 -8.57 0.35
CA GLU A 26 -11.99 -9.25 1.18
C GLU A 26 -12.11 -10.76 0.96
N ILE A 27 -11.06 -11.37 0.41
CA ILE A 27 -11.11 -12.78 -0.03
C ILE A 27 -10.57 -13.68 1.07
N ALA A 28 -9.38 -13.37 1.58
CA ALA A 28 -8.75 -14.18 2.62
C ALA A 28 -7.69 -13.40 3.40
N ILE A 29 -7.57 -13.74 4.69
CA ILE A 29 -6.44 -13.32 5.53
C ILE A 29 -5.47 -14.50 5.62
N LEU A 30 -4.30 -14.36 4.99
CA LEU A 30 -3.29 -15.42 4.93
C LEU A 30 -2.45 -15.49 6.21
N ASN A 31 -2.26 -14.35 6.88
CA ASN A 31 -1.45 -14.29 8.10
C ASN A 31 -1.92 -13.14 9.01
N ARG A 32 -1.79 -13.34 10.32
CA ARG A 32 -1.97 -12.31 11.35
C ARG A 32 -0.74 -12.30 12.26
N THR A 33 -0.07 -11.15 12.33
CA THR A 33 1.05 -10.96 13.26
C THR A 33 0.55 -10.48 14.62
N LYS A 34 1.35 -10.71 15.67
CA LYS A 34 1.04 -10.24 17.03
C LYS A 34 0.91 -8.71 17.14
N TRP A 35 1.53 -7.98 16.22
CA TRP A 35 1.46 -6.52 16.12
C TRP A 35 0.22 -6.01 15.38
N GLY A 36 -0.72 -6.90 15.00
CA GLY A 36 -1.97 -6.52 14.36
C GLY A 36 -1.87 -6.30 12.85
N THR A 37 -0.69 -6.42 12.25
CA THR A 37 -0.54 -6.41 10.79
C THR A 37 -1.02 -7.72 10.21
N THR A 38 -1.82 -7.63 9.15
CA THR A 38 -2.43 -8.76 8.45
C THR A 38 -1.93 -8.84 7.01
N VAL A 39 -1.60 -10.05 6.54
CA VAL A 39 -1.39 -10.30 5.11
C VAL A 39 -2.74 -10.72 4.55
N GLU A 40 -3.28 -9.91 3.65
CA GLU A 40 -4.63 -10.12 3.11
C GLU A 40 -4.59 -10.16 1.59
N LEU A 41 -5.37 -11.08 1.04
CA LEU A 41 -5.74 -11.11 -0.36
C LEU A 41 -7.11 -10.42 -0.49
N ASN A 42 -7.13 -9.33 -1.24
CA ASN A 42 -8.32 -8.51 -1.45
C ASN A 42 -8.52 -8.24 -2.94
N LYS A 43 -9.74 -7.91 -3.33
CA LYS A 43 -10.05 -7.33 -4.63
C LYS A 43 -10.09 -5.82 -4.47
N VAL A 44 -9.20 -5.10 -5.16
CA VAL A 44 -9.01 -3.66 -5.00
C VAL A 44 -9.18 -2.95 -6.34
N SER A 45 -10.05 -1.94 -6.37
CA SER A 45 -10.15 -1.00 -7.48
C SER A 45 -9.18 0.15 -7.26
N TYR A 46 -8.33 0.43 -8.24
CA TYR A 46 -7.44 1.58 -8.20
C TYR A 46 -7.95 2.66 -9.13
N ASN A 47 -8.11 3.88 -8.61
CA ASN A 47 -8.55 5.05 -9.36
C ASN A 47 -9.85 4.81 -10.15
N GLY A 48 -10.79 4.03 -9.59
CA GLY A 48 -12.07 3.69 -10.22
C GLY A 48 -11.97 2.72 -11.40
N ARG A 49 -10.84 2.01 -11.56
CA ARG A 49 -10.67 0.96 -12.58
C ARG A 49 -11.28 -0.36 -12.13
N GLU A 50 -11.27 -1.34 -13.03
CA GLU A 50 -11.68 -2.71 -12.69
C GLU A 50 -10.89 -3.24 -11.49
N ALA A 51 -11.61 -3.92 -10.59
CA ALA A 51 -11.04 -4.41 -9.36
C ALA A 51 -10.13 -5.62 -9.64
N VAL A 52 -8.86 -5.49 -9.28
CA VAL A 52 -7.83 -6.50 -9.46
C VAL A 52 -7.50 -7.19 -8.14
N TYR A 53 -6.94 -8.39 -8.21
CA TYR A 53 -6.48 -9.09 -7.02
C TYR A 53 -5.23 -8.40 -6.48
N ASP A 54 -5.19 -8.17 -5.18
CA ASP A 54 -4.06 -7.57 -4.51
C ASP A 54 -3.74 -8.31 -3.22
N LEU A 55 -2.48 -8.72 -3.10
CA LEU A 55 -1.93 -9.36 -1.92
C LEU A 55 -0.97 -8.40 -1.23
N ARG A 56 -1.34 -7.91 -0.04
CA ARG A 56 -0.49 -6.98 0.70
C ARG A 56 -0.60 -7.13 2.20
N ASN A 57 0.32 -6.45 2.88
CA ASN A 57 0.23 -6.19 4.30
C ASN A 57 -0.67 -4.98 4.56
N TRP A 58 -1.67 -5.16 5.42
CA TRP A 58 -2.54 -4.12 5.95
C TRP A 58 -2.23 -3.89 7.42
N THR A 59 -2.13 -2.62 7.82
CA THR A 59 -2.05 -2.27 9.25
C THR A 59 -3.46 -2.25 9.85
N PRO A 60 -3.60 -2.36 11.18
CA PRO A 60 -4.89 -2.20 11.83
C PRO A 60 -5.53 -0.82 11.60
N GLU A 61 -4.73 0.21 11.26
CA GLU A 61 -5.26 1.52 10.83
C GLU A 61 -5.75 1.55 9.36
N GLY A 62 -5.68 0.42 8.63
CA GLY A 62 -6.08 0.33 7.24
C GLY A 62 -5.05 0.88 6.25
N GLU A 63 -3.81 1.12 6.70
CA GLU A 63 -2.76 1.60 5.82
C GLU A 63 -2.19 0.47 4.96
N MET A 64 -2.06 0.75 3.68
CA MET A 64 -1.38 -0.14 2.74
C MET A 64 0.13 -0.10 2.97
N ARG A 65 0.74 -1.27 3.16
CA ARG A 65 2.20 -1.44 3.12
C ARG A 65 2.61 -2.10 1.81
N LYS A 66 3.88 -2.54 1.73
CA LYS A 66 4.38 -3.27 0.55
C LYS A 66 3.49 -4.50 0.26
N GLY A 67 3.24 -4.71 -1.03
CA GLY A 67 2.43 -5.80 -1.54
C GLY A 67 2.64 -6.00 -3.03
N ILE A 68 1.85 -6.90 -3.60
CA ILE A 68 1.83 -7.23 -5.01
C ILE A 68 0.41 -7.19 -5.52
N THR A 69 0.22 -6.50 -6.65
CA THR A 69 -1.02 -6.55 -7.40
C THR A 69 -0.90 -7.64 -8.46
N LEU A 70 -1.86 -8.55 -8.48
CA LEU A 70 -1.93 -9.67 -9.41
C LEU A 70 -2.84 -9.27 -10.58
N THR A 71 -2.28 -9.30 -11.79
CA THR A 71 -3.05 -9.15 -13.02
C THR A 71 -3.44 -10.54 -13.52
N ASP A 72 -4.57 -10.63 -14.22
CA ASP A 72 -4.98 -11.88 -14.86
C ASP A 72 -3.92 -12.32 -15.88
N GLN A 73 -3.73 -13.63 -16.02
CA GLN A 73 -2.78 -14.19 -16.98
C GLN A 73 -3.51 -14.34 -18.32
N THR A 74 -3.14 -13.50 -19.29
CA THR A 74 -3.60 -13.60 -20.70
C THR A 74 -3.19 -14.92 -21.34
#